data_AF-J8EQX3-F1
#
_entry.id   AF-J8EQX3-F1
#
_cell.length_a   1.000
_cell.length_b   1.000
_cell.length_c   1.000
_cell.angle_alpha   90.00
_cell.angle_beta   90.00
_cell.angle_gamma   90.00
#
_symmetry.space_group_name_H-M   'P 1'
#
loop_
_entity.id
_entity.type
_entity.pdbx_description
1 polymer ?
#
loop_
_entity_poly.entity_id
_entity_poly.type
_entity_poly.pdbx_seq_one_letter_code
_entity_poly.pdbx_strand_id
1 'polypeptide(L)'
;MKKTLVAGLLITAVSTSCFSPVNTFAESNTTYLQPSSILGPAMDRLSNSITNLGSQTPLIQGYGLIILQQPDLDVSTIYGITTDQGTVRNHVRDYLDINNHKLSVVNQDIQSFGIRFTNYYNKLVELAGKMNEDPEAKALFVRIFNLLQGDVQKIQYNMKINSKDLNDSKNELVEDSNNFSSKVSRAFESYKSSDGDIEKLRTEMGQLNAGIQEDFEKLLALPKENLDGSLNITKSVINILKDGVKDKTVDVSNLEAIYNQYGQLKNDKVTELNKAIALKQQKLIQLVQNLSNIEVQATQMTLIEQQLNNFTRTVKKQTQSFDNLVSSWDTFNNIMIETGTSLNTDVKIDSNSLQARLKELKQFTDELKKQTTEYQESVTKIKVTG
;
A
#
# COMPACT_ATOMS: atom_id res chain seq x y z
N MET A 1 66.59 30.24 -29.60
CA MET A 1 65.95 29.14 -28.85
C MET A 1 64.64 29.66 -28.25
N LYS A 2 63.50 29.06 -28.61
CA LYS A 2 62.16 29.39 -28.06
C LYS A 2 62.06 28.92 -26.61
N LYS A 3 61.52 29.73 -25.70
CA LYS A 3 60.80 29.24 -24.51
C LYS A 3 59.63 30.16 -24.17
N THR A 4 58.45 29.56 -24.24
CA THR A 4 57.13 30.06 -23.89
C THR A 4 57.03 30.33 -22.39
N LEU A 5 56.36 31.42 -21.99
CA LEU A 5 56.02 31.70 -20.59
C LEU A 5 54.50 31.61 -20.44
N VAL A 6 54.07 30.61 -19.68
CA VAL A 6 52.68 30.32 -19.30
C VAL A 6 52.32 31.24 -18.13
N ALA A 7 51.27 32.04 -18.30
CA ALA A 7 50.71 32.88 -17.26
C ALA A 7 49.79 32.05 -16.36
N GLY A 8 50.23 31.76 -15.14
CA GLY A 8 49.40 31.28 -14.03
C GLY A 8 49.32 32.37 -12.97
N LEU A 9 48.17 33.01 -12.82
CA LEU A 9 47.91 33.97 -11.74
C LEU A 9 47.22 33.24 -10.58
N LEU A 10 48.02 32.93 -9.56
CA LEU A 10 47.57 32.67 -8.19
C LEU A 10 47.31 34.03 -7.53
N ILE A 11 46.08 34.28 -7.09
CA ILE A 11 45.78 35.40 -6.18
C ILE A 11 45.59 34.82 -4.79
N THR A 12 46.58 35.08 -3.96
CA THR A 12 46.66 34.74 -2.55
C THR A 12 45.73 35.65 -1.75
N ALA A 13 44.85 35.05 -0.95
CA ALA A 13 44.06 35.75 0.06
C ALA A 13 44.97 36.26 1.19
N VAL A 14 44.80 37.52 1.61
CA VAL A 14 45.28 38.01 2.90
C VAL A 14 44.18 38.79 3.60
N SER A 15 43.93 38.32 4.82
CA SER A 15 43.11 38.83 5.90
C SER A 15 43.26 40.32 6.19
N THR A 16 42.14 41.00 6.39
CA THR A 16 42.04 42.15 7.30
C THR A 16 40.91 41.91 8.28
N SER A 17 41.29 41.42 9.47
CA SER A 17 40.52 41.48 10.69
C SER A 17 40.34 42.93 11.17
N CYS A 18 39.28 43.13 11.95
CA CYS A 18 38.97 44.30 12.80
C CYS A 18 38.11 45.39 12.16
N PHE A 19 36.79 45.16 12.14
CA PHE A 19 35.80 46.11 12.69
C PHE A 19 34.64 45.30 13.27
N SER A 20 34.54 45.22 14.60
CA SER A 20 33.33 44.75 15.26
C SER A 20 32.32 45.90 15.28
N PRO A 21 31.10 45.77 14.73
CA PRO A 21 30.03 46.66 15.11
C PRO A 21 29.69 46.37 16.58
N VAL A 22 29.63 47.43 17.38
CA VAL A 22 29.11 47.38 18.75
C VAL A 22 27.63 47.00 18.65
N ASN A 23 27.32 45.72 18.92
CA ASN A 23 25.94 45.27 19.04
C ASN A 23 25.35 45.92 20.30
N THR A 24 24.51 46.92 20.09
CA THR A 24 23.45 47.33 21.00
C THR A 24 22.68 46.09 21.46
N PHE A 25 22.60 45.87 22.78
CA PHE A 25 21.84 44.83 23.49
C PHE A 25 21.60 43.52 22.71
N ALA A 26 22.39 42.50 23.01
CA ALA A 26 22.11 41.13 22.59
C ALA A 26 20.71 40.72 23.10
N GLU A 27 19.74 40.71 22.18
CA GLU A 27 18.47 40.03 22.36
C GLU A 27 18.78 38.57 22.72
N SER A 28 18.21 38.08 23.82
CA SER A 28 18.44 36.71 24.26
C SER A 28 18.17 35.76 23.10
N ASN A 29 19.17 34.97 22.70
CA ASN A 29 19.07 33.97 21.62
C ASN A 29 17.71 33.25 21.75
N THR A 30 16.78 33.54 20.84
CA THR A 30 15.45 32.94 20.81
C THR A 30 15.40 32.07 19.57
N THR A 31 15.11 30.78 19.76
CA THR A 31 14.98 29.81 18.69
C THR A 31 13.58 29.90 18.10
N TYR A 32 13.51 30.06 16.79
CA TYR A 32 12.25 30.03 16.04
C TYR A 32 12.10 28.70 15.34
N LEU A 33 11.02 27.97 15.62
CA LEU A 33 10.69 26.75 14.90
C LEU A 33 9.99 27.12 13.59
N GLN A 34 10.70 27.00 12.47
CA GLN A 34 10.11 27.30 11.15
C GLN A 34 8.97 26.32 10.83
N PRO A 35 7.81 26.78 10.35
CA PRO A 35 6.77 25.91 9.77
C PRO A 35 7.38 24.90 8.80
N SER A 36 6.98 23.62 8.91
CA SER A 36 7.64 22.55 8.17
C SER A 36 7.06 22.46 6.77
N SER A 37 7.76 23.04 5.79
CA SER A 37 7.39 22.90 4.37
C SER A 37 7.44 21.45 3.88
N ILE A 38 8.16 20.57 4.59
CA ILE A 38 8.32 19.15 4.24
C ILE A 38 7.15 18.27 4.74
N LEU A 39 6.33 18.76 5.66
CA LEU A 39 5.15 18.02 6.15
C LEU A 39 4.04 17.96 5.09
N GLY A 40 3.94 18.94 4.20
CA GLY A 40 3.00 18.94 3.07
C GLY A 40 3.20 17.73 2.14
N PRO A 41 4.40 17.53 1.55
CA PRO A 41 4.68 16.34 0.73
C PRO A 41 4.50 15.01 1.48
N ALA A 42 4.80 14.97 2.79
CA ALA A 42 4.54 13.77 3.60
C ALA A 42 3.04 13.53 3.81
N MET A 43 2.25 14.58 3.96
CA MET A 43 0.79 14.53 4.01
C MET A 43 0.21 14.04 2.69
N ASP A 44 0.72 14.52 1.54
CA ASP A 44 0.24 14.10 0.23
C ASP A 44 0.49 12.60 -0.01
N ARG A 45 1.69 12.12 0.36
CA ARG A 45 2.01 10.68 0.33
C ARG A 45 1.17 9.88 1.33
N LEU A 46 0.92 10.43 2.51
CA LEU A 46 0.07 9.80 3.52
C LEU A 46 -1.38 9.72 3.02
N SER A 47 -1.90 10.77 2.37
CA SER A 47 -3.30 11.02 1.98
C SER A 47 -4.03 9.81 1.39
N ASN A 48 -3.31 8.91 0.72
CA ASN A 48 -3.89 7.70 0.16
C ASN A 48 -3.25 6.39 0.63
N SER A 49 -2.14 6.41 1.38
CA SER A 49 -1.38 5.19 1.66
C SER A 49 -2.15 4.23 2.58
N ILE A 50 -2.67 4.71 3.71
CA ILE A 50 -3.38 3.83 4.67
C ILE A 50 -4.73 3.38 4.11
N THR A 51 -5.46 4.29 3.46
CA THR A 51 -6.74 3.96 2.78
C THR A 51 -6.53 2.92 1.68
N ASN A 52 -5.46 3.00 0.89
CA ASN A 52 -5.12 2.00 -0.12
C ASN A 52 -4.75 0.64 0.49
N LEU A 53 -4.00 0.62 1.60
CA LEU A 53 -3.72 -0.63 2.32
C LEU A 53 -5.02 -1.32 2.75
N GLY A 54 -6.00 -0.54 3.21
CA GLY A 54 -7.31 -1.02 3.61
C GLY A 54 -8.11 -1.58 2.44
N SER A 55 -8.18 -0.85 1.32
CA SER A 55 -8.94 -1.26 0.13
C SER A 55 -8.33 -2.47 -0.59
N GLN A 56 -7.02 -2.66 -0.52
CA GLN A 56 -6.32 -3.79 -1.15
C GLN A 56 -6.42 -5.08 -0.33
N THR A 57 -6.62 -4.98 0.99
CA THR A 57 -6.66 -6.16 1.88
C THR A 57 -7.78 -7.16 1.51
N PRO A 58 -9.05 -6.72 1.29
CA PRO A 58 -10.11 -7.63 0.83
C PRO A 58 -9.83 -8.25 -0.54
N LEU A 59 -9.13 -7.55 -1.45
CA LEU A 59 -8.77 -8.12 -2.76
C LEU A 59 -7.71 -9.21 -2.63
N ILE A 60 -6.69 -9.01 -1.79
CA ILE A 60 -5.67 -10.02 -1.51
C ILE A 60 -6.31 -11.26 -0.89
N GLN A 61 -7.22 -11.07 0.06
CA GLN A 61 -8.00 -12.16 0.66
C GLN A 61 -8.82 -12.91 -0.41
N GLY A 62 -9.57 -12.19 -1.22
CA GLY A 62 -10.40 -12.79 -2.27
C GLY A 62 -9.59 -13.57 -3.30
N TYR A 63 -8.59 -12.94 -3.92
CA TYR A 63 -7.74 -13.61 -4.90
C TYR A 63 -6.92 -14.75 -4.27
N GLY A 64 -6.44 -14.56 -3.04
CA GLY A 64 -5.71 -15.59 -2.32
C GLY A 64 -6.55 -16.84 -2.10
N LEU A 65 -7.79 -16.69 -1.62
CA LEU A 65 -8.71 -17.81 -1.44
C LEU A 65 -9.03 -18.52 -2.76
N ILE A 66 -9.23 -17.78 -3.87
CA ILE A 66 -9.40 -18.37 -5.20
C ILE A 66 -8.21 -19.28 -5.56
N ILE A 67 -6.98 -18.81 -5.35
CA ILE A 67 -5.75 -19.57 -5.65
C ILE A 67 -5.64 -20.82 -4.76
N LEU A 68 -6.00 -20.71 -3.48
CA LEU A 68 -5.95 -21.81 -2.52
C LEU A 68 -7.00 -22.89 -2.79
N GLN A 69 -8.17 -22.52 -3.32
CA GLN A 69 -9.27 -23.43 -3.68
C GLN A 69 -9.11 -24.06 -5.06
N GLN A 70 -8.21 -23.54 -5.89
CA GLN A 70 -8.00 -24.04 -7.24
C GLN A 70 -7.52 -25.50 -7.21
N PRO A 71 -8.01 -26.41 -8.07
CA PRO A 71 -7.45 -27.74 -8.21
C PRO A 71 -5.98 -27.72 -8.69
N ASP A 72 -5.27 -28.81 -8.40
CA ASP A 72 -3.91 -29.01 -8.90
C ASP A 72 -3.90 -29.13 -10.42
N LEU A 73 -2.96 -28.45 -11.06
CA LEU A 73 -2.68 -28.65 -12.47
C LEU A 73 -2.09 -30.03 -12.69
N ASP A 74 -2.77 -30.84 -13.49
CA ASP A 74 -2.27 -32.09 -14.02
C ASP A 74 -1.97 -31.94 -15.51
N VAL A 75 -0.80 -31.39 -15.80
CA VAL A 75 -0.30 -31.17 -17.16
C VAL A 75 1.03 -31.90 -17.30
N SER A 76 0.97 -33.17 -17.72
CA SER A 76 2.13 -34.06 -17.84
C SER A 76 3.22 -33.56 -18.80
N THR A 77 2.87 -32.65 -19.71
CA THR A 77 3.79 -32.04 -20.67
C THR A 77 4.66 -30.92 -20.07
N ILE A 78 4.34 -30.42 -18.87
CA ILE A 78 5.06 -29.32 -18.22
C ILE A 78 5.65 -29.78 -16.90
N TYR A 79 6.92 -30.15 -16.95
CA TYR A 79 7.64 -30.65 -15.79
C TYR A 79 7.63 -29.63 -14.62
N GLY A 80 7.17 -30.10 -13.45
CA GLY A 80 7.19 -29.35 -12.20
C GLY A 80 6.13 -28.24 -12.08
N ILE A 81 5.16 -28.12 -13.01
CA ILE A 81 4.15 -27.05 -12.95
C ILE A 81 3.26 -27.14 -11.70
N THR A 82 2.93 -28.35 -11.24
CA THR A 82 2.18 -28.59 -10.01
C THR A 82 2.98 -28.19 -8.77
N THR A 83 4.30 -28.42 -8.79
CA THR A 83 5.21 -27.99 -7.72
C THR A 83 5.29 -26.47 -7.64
N ASP A 84 5.41 -25.79 -8.78
CA ASP A 84 5.40 -24.32 -8.83
C ASP A 84 4.06 -23.77 -8.30
N GLN A 85 2.93 -24.36 -8.71
CA GLN A 85 1.61 -24.00 -8.18
C GLN A 85 1.55 -24.16 -6.66
N GLY A 86 2.06 -25.28 -6.12
CA GLY A 86 2.15 -25.52 -4.68
C GLY A 86 3.00 -24.48 -3.95
N THR A 87 4.12 -24.08 -4.55
CA THR A 87 5.02 -23.05 -4.02
C THR A 87 4.32 -21.70 -3.94
N VAL A 88 3.65 -21.29 -5.02
CA VAL A 88 2.89 -20.02 -5.03
C VAL A 88 1.73 -20.05 -4.02
N ARG A 89 1.05 -21.19 -3.85
CA ARG A 89 0.02 -21.31 -2.79
C ARG A 89 0.59 -21.14 -1.38
N ASN A 90 1.83 -21.56 -1.12
CA ASN A 90 2.46 -21.31 0.18
C ASN A 90 2.71 -19.82 0.39
N HIS A 91 3.22 -19.11 -0.62
CA HIS A 91 3.33 -17.63 -0.58
C HIS A 91 1.98 -16.96 -0.30
N VAL A 92 0.90 -17.44 -0.92
CA VAL A 92 -0.44 -16.93 -0.64
C VAL A 92 -0.84 -17.14 0.82
N ARG A 93 -0.64 -18.33 1.40
CA ARG A 93 -0.94 -18.60 2.82
C ARG A 93 -0.14 -17.69 3.74
N ASP A 94 1.17 -17.60 3.53
CA ASP A 94 2.05 -16.76 4.34
C ASP A 94 1.62 -15.29 4.25
N TYR A 95 1.19 -14.84 3.07
CA TYR A 95 0.70 -13.48 2.92
C TYR A 95 -0.61 -13.24 3.71
N LEU A 96 -1.55 -14.18 3.63
CA LEU A 96 -2.84 -14.09 4.31
C LEU A 96 -2.70 -14.17 5.83
N ASP A 97 -1.85 -15.06 6.33
CA ASP A 97 -1.72 -15.38 7.76
C ASP A 97 -0.73 -14.46 8.47
N ILE A 98 0.37 -14.07 7.81
CA ILE A 98 1.47 -13.33 8.43
C ILE A 98 1.46 -11.86 7.98
N ASN A 99 1.51 -11.61 6.67
CA ASN A 99 1.73 -10.24 6.16
C ASN A 99 0.52 -9.33 6.38
N ASN A 100 -0.70 -9.82 6.19
CA ASN A 100 -1.91 -9.05 6.51
C ASN A 100 -1.99 -8.70 8.01
N HIS A 101 -1.56 -9.61 8.90
CA HIS A 101 -1.54 -9.34 10.33
C HIS A 101 -0.57 -8.19 10.68
N LYS A 102 0.64 -8.17 10.09
CA LYS A 102 1.61 -7.08 10.27
C LYS A 102 1.00 -5.70 9.94
N LEU A 103 0.23 -5.61 8.85
CA LEU A 103 -0.43 -4.36 8.46
C LEU A 103 -1.51 -3.92 9.46
N SER A 104 -2.29 -4.88 9.97
CA SER A 104 -3.32 -4.61 10.99
C SER A 104 -2.71 -4.09 12.29
N VAL A 105 -1.61 -4.70 12.75
CA VAL A 105 -0.88 -4.26 13.96
C VAL A 105 -0.36 -2.83 13.78
N VAL A 106 0.27 -2.52 12.65
CA VAL A 106 0.75 -1.16 12.36
C VAL A 106 -0.40 -0.15 12.37
N ASN A 107 -1.56 -0.50 11.79
CA ASN A 107 -2.74 0.36 11.82
C ASN A 107 -3.20 0.67 13.26
N GLN A 108 -3.23 -0.35 14.14
CA GLN A 108 -3.61 -0.19 15.54
C GLN A 108 -2.60 0.64 16.34
N ASP A 109 -1.31 0.46 16.07
CA ASP A 109 -0.24 1.25 16.68
C ASP A 109 -0.37 2.74 16.32
N ILE A 110 -0.62 3.06 15.05
CA ILE A 110 -0.86 4.44 14.58
C ILE A 110 -2.12 5.03 15.25
N GLN A 111 -3.22 4.29 15.33
CA GLN A 111 -4.45 4.74 16.01
C GLN A 111 -4.18 5.06 17.48
N SER A 112 -3.47 4.18 18.17
CA SER A 112 -3.14 4.32 19.58
C SER A 112 -2.29 5.57 19.82
N PHE A 113 -1.30 5.81 18.97
CA PHE A 113 -0.53 7.06 18.98
C PHE A 113 -1.43 8.27 18.76
N GLY A 114 -2.31 8.25 17.75
CA GLY A 114 -3.15 9.39 17.41
C GLY A 114 -4.13 9.78 18.52
N ILE A 115 -4.68 8.80 19.23
CA ILE A 115 -5.50 9.01 20.44
C ILE A 115 -4.65 9.67 21.54
N ARG A 116 -3.46 9.13 21.82
CA ARG A 116 -2.57 9.66 22.86
C ARG A 116 -2.15 11.09 22.57
N PHE A 117 -1.73 11.39 21.34
CA PHE A 117 -1.35 12.74 20.93
C PHE A 117 -2.53 13.72 21.07
N THR A 118 -3.72 13.32 20.62
CA THR A 118 -4.94 14.15 20.74
C THR A 118 -5.25 14.50 22.20
N ASN A 119 -5.11 13.52 23.12
CA ASN A 119 -5.37 13.74 24.54
C ASN A 119 -4.37 14.72 25.18
N TYR A 120 -3.12 14.74 24.72
CA TYR A 120 -2.10 15.68 25.23
C TYR A 120 -2.08 17.03 24.50
N TYR A 121 -2.71 17.15 23.33
CA TYR A 121 -2.59 18.33 22.46
C TYR A 121 -2.90 19.65 23.19
N ASN A 122 -4.06 19.77 23.83
CA ASN A 122 -4.44 21.01 24.52
C ASN A 122 -3.47 21.35 25.66
N LYS A 123 -2.97 20.33 26.36
CA LYS A 123 -1.99 20.52 27.44
C LYS A 123 -0.64 20.99 26.88
N LEU A 124 -0.19 20.43 25.75
CA LEU A 124 1.04 20.87 25.08
C LEU A 124 0.93 22.32 24.61
N VAL A 125 -0.20 22.72 24.02
CA VAL A 125 -0.43 24.11 23.59
C VAL A 125 -0.40 25.08 24.78
N GLU A 126 -1.05 24.71 25.90
CA GLU A 126 -1.03 25.49 27.14
C GLU A 126 0.40 25.66 27.68
N LEU A 127 1.16 24.56 27.76
CA LEU A 127 2.53 24.56 28.27
C LEU A 127 3.48 25.33 27.35
N ALA A 128 3.32 25.24 26.03
CA ALA A 128 4.10 26.02 25.07
C ALA A 128 3.97 27.53 25.29
N GLY A 129 2.81 28.01 25.76
CA GLY A 129 2.57 29.43 26.03
C GLY A 129 3.17 29.95 27.34
N LYS A 130 3.74 29.07 28.18
CA LYS A 130 4.26 29.43 29.53
C LYS A 130 5.69 28.94 29.78
N MET A 131 6.23 28.09 28.91
CA MET A 131 7.49 27.37 29.16
C MET A 131 8.75 28.25 29.17
N ASN A 132 8.67 29.50 28.69
CA ASN A 132 9.81 30.43 28.76
C ASN A 132 9.88 31.15 30.11
N GLU A 133 8.75 31.26 30.81
CA GLU A 133 8.61 31.94 32.10
C GLU A 133 8.54 30.96 33.27
N ASP A 134 8.10 29.72 33.02
CA ASP A 134 7.86 28.68 34.01
C ASP A 134 8.73 27.42 33.73
N PRO A 135 9.80 27.18 34.53
CA PRO A 135 10.65 26.00 34.41
C PRO A 135 9.91 24.67 34.60
N GLU A 136 8.87 24.63 35.45
CA GLU A 136 8.07 23.41 35.64
C GLU A 136 7.21 23.14 34.40
N ALA A 137 6.66 24.18 33.79
CA ALA A 137 5.96 24.06 32.51
C ALA A 137 6.88 23.55 31.39
N LYS A 138 8.12 24.04 31.31
CA LYS A 138 9.13 23.52 30.36
C LYS A 138 9.42 22.04 30.62
N ALA A 139 9.71 21.67 31.86
CA ALA A 139 10.02 20.27 32.21
C ALA A 139 8.86 19.32 31.87
N LEU A 140 7.62 19.73 32.17
CA LEU A 140 6.44 18.92 31.85
C LEU A 140 6.19 18.83 30.35
N PHE A 141 6.38 19.94 29.60
CA PHE A 141 6.29 19.93 28.14
C PHE A 141 7.26 18.92 27.53
N VAL A 142 8.55 19.05 27.87
CA VAL A 142 9.62 18.19 27.36
C VAL A 142 9.33 16.72 27.67
N ARG A 143 8.88 16.43 28.90
CA ARG A 143 8.55 15.06 29.31
C ARG A 143 7.41 14.46 28.46
N ILE A 144 6.32 15.19 28.27
CA ILE A 144 5.17 14.71 27.47
C ILE A 144 5.58 14.56 26.00
N PHE A 145 6.31 15.54 25.47
CA PHE A 145 6.74 15.52 24.08
C PHE A 145 7.70 14.35 23.79
N ASN A 146 8.67 14.10 24.67
CA ASN A 146 9.59 12.96 24.55
C ASN A 146 8.88 11.61 24.66
N LEU A 147 7.82 11.51 25.49
CA LEU A 147 6.99 10.31 25.56
C LEU A 147 6.30 10.03 24.21
N LEU A 148 5.67 11.04 23.61
CA LEU A 148 5.02 10.91 22.30
C LEU A 148 6.04 10.59 21.20
N GLN A 149 7.22 11.20 21.25
CA GLN A 149 8.29 10.97 20.29
C GLN A 149 8.85 9.54 20.39
N GLY A 150 8.96 8.99 21.61
CA GLY A 150 9.33 7.58 21.83
C GLY A 150 8.32 6.59 21.23
N ASP A 151 7.01 6.88 21.32
CA ASP A 151 5.99 6.08 20.63
C ASP A 151 6.19 6.10 19.11
N VAL A 152 6.45 7.28 18.53
CA VAL A 152 6.67 7.44 17.08
C VAL A 152 7.92 6.67 16.60
N GLN A 153 9.01 6.70 17.36
CA GLN A 153 10.22 5.93 17.07
C GLN A 153 9.97 4.43 17.09
N LYS A 154 9.24 3.93 18.10
CA LYS A 154 8.91 2.51 18.21
C LYS A 154 8.10 2.04 17.01
N ILE A 155 7.08 2.82 16.63
CA ILE A 155 6.24 2.53 15.45
C ILE A 155 7.09 2.54 14.18
N GLN A 156 7.96 3.54 14.01
CA GLN A 156 8.84 3.63 12.85
C GLN A 156 9.78 2.42 12.72
N TYR A 157 10.36 1.98 13.83
CA TYR A 157 11.23 0.81 13.85
C TYR A 157 10.50 -0.45 13.36
N ASN A 158 9.29 -0.69 13.88
CA ASN A 158 8.45 -1.80 13.45
C ASN A 158 8.04 -1.68 11.97
N MET A 159 7.68 -0.48 11.51
CA MET A 159 7.35 -0.22 10.11
C MET A 159 8.53 -0.54 9.18
N LYS A 160 9.76 -0.16 9.54
CA LYS A 160 10.95 -0.43 8.73
C LYS A 160 11.24 -1.93 8.63
N ILE A 161 11.09 -2.68 9.72
CA ILE A 161 11.20 -4.15 9.70
C ILE A 161 10.11 -4.76 8.82
N ASN A 162 8.85 -4.39 9.04
CA ASN A 162 7.73 -4.92 8.27
C ASN A 162 7.85 -4.58 6.78
N SER A 163 8.37 -3.40 6.42
CA SER A 163 8.57 -2.99 5.02
C SER A 163 9.61 -3.88 4.35
N LYS A 164 10.71 -4.20 5.04
CA LYS A 164 11.69 -5.16 4.55
C LYS A 164 11.06 -6.54 4.33
N ASP A 165 10.40 -7.09 5.35
CA ASP A 165 9.81 -8.42 5.27
C ASP A 165 8.76 -8.51 4.13
N LEU A 166 7.90 -7.50 4.01
CA LEU A 166 6.89 -7.42 2.95
C LEU A 166 7.53 -7.34 1.56
N ASN A 167 8.65 -6.62 1.43
CA ASN A 167 9.39 -6.53 0.18
C ASN A 167 10.06 -7.86 -0.18
N ASP A 168 10.66 -8.55 0.80
CA ASP A 168 11.27 -9.86 0.61
C ASP A 168 10.21 -10.89 0.17
N SER A 169 9.10 -11.03 0.90
CA SER A 169 7.97 -11.90 0.50
C SER A 169 7.39 -11.54 -0.88
N LYS A 170 7.23 -10.24 -1.17
CA LYS A 170 6.77 -9.77 -2.49
C LYS A 170 7.73 -10.19 -3.59
N ASN A 171 9.05 -10.06 -3.38
CA ASN A 171 10.04 -10.39 -4.39
C ASN A 171 10.04 -11.90 -4.69
N GLU A 172 9.98 -12.74 -3.66
CA GLU A 172 9.88 -14.20 -3.80
C GLU A 172 8.60 -14.62 -4.53
N LEU A 173 7.44 -14.07 -4.13
CA LEU A 173 6.17 -14.30 -4.83
C LEU A 173 6.25 -13.90 -6.31
N VAL A 174 6.88 -12.78 -6.63
CA VAL A 174 7.04 -12.29 -8.01
C VAL A 174 7.93 -13.21 -8.82
N GLU A 175 9.04 -13.65 -8.26
CA GLU A 175 9.94 -14.59 -8.90
C GLU A 175 9.23 -15.90 -9.23
N ASP A 176 8.57 -16.52 -8.24
CA ASP A 176 7.88 -17.78 -8.42
C ASP A 176 6.66 -17.67 -9.34
N SER A 177 5.92 -16.56 -9.26
CA SER A 177 4.83 -16.27 -10.20
C SER A 177 5.36 -16.11 -11.63
N ASN A 178 6.51 -15.46 -11.84
CA ASN A 178 7.11 -15.32 -13.17
C ASN A 178 7.65 -16.66 -13.69
N ASN A 179 8.21 -17.49 -12.82
CA ASN A 179 8.67 -18.83 -13.16
C ASN A 179 7.50 -19.70 -13.67
N PHE A 180 6.38 -19.68 -12.94
CA PHE A 180 5.13 -20.33 -13.35
C PHE A 180 4.66 -19.81 -14.73
N SER A 181 4.49 -18.50 -14.88
CA SER A 181 4.02 -17.87 -16.13
C SER A 181 4.95 -18.13 -17.32
N SER A 182 6.25 -18.25 -17.07
CA SER A 182 7.23 -18.61 -18.11
C SER A 182 7.07 -20.04 -18.58
N LYS A 183 6.85 -21.00 -17.67
CA LYS A 183 6.56 -22.40 -18.04
C LYS A 183 5.23 -22.52 -18.79
N VAL A 184 4.20 -21.82 -18.33
CA VAL A 184 2.92 -21.73 -19.06
C VAL A 184 3.17 -21.20 -20.46
N SER A 185 3.86 -20.07 -20.61
CA SER A 185 4.11 -19.47 -21.92
C SER A 185 4.88 -20.38 -22.88
N ARG A 186 5.87 -21.15 -22.39
CA ARG A 186 6.56 -22.18 -23.19
C ARG A 186 5.61 -23.31 -23.61
N ALA A 187 4.72 -23.74 -22.74
CA ALA A 187 3.73 -24.76 -23.08
C ALA A 187 2.78 -24.29 -24.20
N PHE A 188 2.45 -23.00 -24.22
CA PHE A 188 1.65 -22.40 -25.30
C PHE A 188 2.34 -22.43 -26.67
N GLU A 189 3.66 -22.61 -26.75
CA GLU A 189 4.34 -22.86 -28.03
C GLU A 189 3.88 -24.17 -28.68
N SER A 190 3.51 -25.17 -27.87
CA SER A 190 2.97 -26.45 -28.35
C SER A 190 1.51 -26.39 -28.80
N TYR A 191 0.79 -25.34 -28.40
CA TYR A 191 -0.62 -25.12 -28.74
C TYR A 191 -0.80 -24.12 -29.88
N LYS A 192 0.28 -23.68 -30.55
CA LYS A 192 0.18 -22.76 -31.69
C LYS A 192 -0.59 -23.44 -32.83
N SER A 193 -1.85 -23.05 -33.02
CA SER A 193 -2.60 -23.35 -34.23
C SER A 193 -2.20 -22.41 -35.37
N SER A 194 -2.48 -22.79 -36.62
CA SER A 194 -2.22 -21.95 -37.80
C SER A 194 -2.88 -20.58 -37.73
N ASP A 195 -4.00 -20.48 -36.99
CA ASP A 195 -4.88 -19.32 -36.98
C ASP A 195 -4.69 -18.44 -35.72
N GLY A 196 -3.88 -18.89 -34.73
CA GLY A 196 -3.53 -18.11 -33.53
C GLY A 196 -4.65 -17.94 -32.50
N ASP A 197 -5.77 -18.66 -32.65
CA ASP A 197 -6.98 -18.47 -31.83
C ASP A 197 -6.74 -18.62 -30.32
N ILE A 198 -5.91 -19.59 -29.92
CA ILE A 198 -5.59 -19.83 -28.50
C ILE A 198 -4.86 -18.63 -27.89
N GLU A 199 -3.88 -18.06 -28.59
CA GLU A 199 -3.09 -16.92 -28.11
C GLU A 199 -3.96 -15.66 -28.02
N LYS A 200 -4.84 -15.46 -29.01
CA LYS A 200 -5.82 -14.36 -29.01
C LYS A 200 -6.78 -14.46 -27.81
N LEU A 201 -7.37 -15.64 -27.58
CA LEU A 201 -8.28 -15.87 -26.46
C LEU A 201 -7.58 -15.64 -25.11
N ARG A 202 -6.37 -16.19 -24.92
CA ARG A 202 -5.57 -15.98 -23.70
C ARG A 202 -5.30 -14.49 -23.46
N THR A 203 -4.95 -13.75 -24.52
CA THR A 203 -4.69 -12.30 -24.44
C THR A 203 -5.94 -11.52 -24.06
N GLU A 204 -7.09 -11.80 -24.71
CA GLU A 204 -8.36 -11.15 -24.41
C GLU A 204 -8.82 -11.42 -22.97
N MET A 205 -8.67 -12.66 -22.50
CA MET A 205 -8.94 -13.02 -21.10
C MET A 205 -8.05 -12.24 -20.13
N GLY A 206 -6.76 -12.05 -20.46
CA GLY A 206 -5.82 -11.31 -19.63
C GLY A 206 -6.20 -9.82 -19.50
N GLN A 207 -6.53 -9.18 -20.61
CA GLN A 207 -7.01 -7.80 -20.64
C GLN A 207 -8.31 -7.63 -19.83
N LEU A 208 -9.22 -8.59 -19.96
CA LEU A 208 -10.50 -8.56 -19.26
C LEU A 208 -10.32 -8.72 -17.75
N ASN A 209 -9.44 -9.62 -17.32
CA ASN A 209 -9.09 -9.79 -15.91
C ASN A 209 -8.44 -8.55 -15.30
N ALA A 210 -7.51 -7.91 -16.02
CA ALA A 210 -6.93 -6.65 -15.59
C ALA A 210 -8.00 -5.56 -15.41
N GLY A 211 -8.93 -5.43 -16.38
CA GLY A 211 -10.04 -4.49 -16.31
C GLY A 211 -11.03 -4.78 -15.18
N ILE A 212 -11.31 -6.05 -14.88
CA ILE A 212 -12.13 -6.45 -13.72
C ILE A 212 -11.46 -6.01 -12.42
N GLN A 213 -10.16 -6.29 -12.26
CA GLN A 213 -9.45 -5.94 -11.04
C GLN A 213 -9.31 -4.42 -10.88
N GLU A 214 -9.12 -3.65 -11.96
CA GLU A 214 -9.16 -2.18 -11.90
C GLU A 214 -10.51 -1.64 -11.44
N ASP A 215 -11.62 -2.23 -11.89
CA ASP A 215 -12.95 -1.79 -11.45
C ASP A 215 -13.22 -2.17 -9.99
N PHE A 216 -12.72 -3.31 -9.53
CA PHE A 216 -12.71 -3.65 -8.11
C PHE A 216 -11.88 -2.66 -7.27
N GLU A 217 -10.71 -2.27 -7.73
CA GLU A 217 -9.88 -1.26 -7.06
C GLU A 217 -10.61 0.09 -6.96
N LYS A 218 -11.26 0.54 -8.04
CA LYS A 218 -12.08 1.77 -8.03
C LYS A 218 -13.24 1.66 -7.06
N LEU A 219 -13.94 0.52 -7.07
CA LEU A 219 -15.08 0.26 -6.20
C LEU A 219 -14.66 0.31 -4.73
N LEU A 220 -13.55 -0.32 -4.38
CA LEU A 220 -13.03 -0.37 -3.02
C LEU A 220 -12.35 0.92 -2.59
N ALA A 221 -11.99 1.81 -3.52
CA ALA A 221 -11.50 3.15 -3.21
C ALA A 221 -12.62 4.15 -2.88
N LEU A 222 -13.90 3.80 -3.09
CA LEU A 222 -15.03 4.67 -2.74
C LEU A 222 -15.11 4.89 -1.22
N PRO A 223 -15.69 6.02 -0.76
CA PRO A 223 -15.89 6.28 0.66
C PRO A 223 -16.70 5.16 1.32
N LYS A 224 -16.26 4.70 2.50
CA LYS A 224 -16.76 3.48 3.14
C LYS A 224 -18.21 3.55 3.61
N GLU A 225 -18.72 4.76 3.84
CA GLU A 225 -20.16 4.99 4.07
C GLU A 225 -21.04 4.55 2.89
N ASN A 226 -20.47 4.45 1.68
CA ASN A 226 -21.15 3.97 0.49
C ASN A 226 -20.98 2.46 0.27
N LEU A 227 -20.18 1.77 1.09
CA LEU A 227 -19.81 0.37 0.91
C LEU A 227 -20.26 -0.46 2.12
N ASP A 228 -21.50 -0.97 2.06
CA ASP A 228 -21.98 -2.02 2.95
C ASP A 228 -22.24 -3.28 2.11
N GLY A 229 -21.40 -4.31 2.29
CA GLY A 229 -21.42 -5.48 1.42
C GLY A 229 -20.27 -6.45 1.59
N SER A 230 -20.16 -7.37 0.64
CA SER A 230 -19.15 -8.43 0.65
C SER A 230 -18.52 -8.63 -0.72
N LEU A 231 -17.30 -9.15 -0.71
CA LEU A 231 -16.70 -9.81 -1.86
C LEU A 231 -16.91 -11.30 -1.69
N ASN A 232 -17.71 -11.90 -2.56
CA ASN A 232 -17.95 -13.34 -2.55
C ASN A 232 -17.07 -14.02 -3.60
N ILE A 233 -16.69 -15.26 -3.35
CA ILE A 233 -16.06 -16.11 -4.35
C ILE A 233 -17.18 -16.94 -4.96
N THR A 234 -17.37 -16.78 -6.27
CA THR A 234 -18.32 -17.58 -7.04
C THR A 234 -17.55 -18.65 -7.79
N LYS A 235 -18.08 -19.88 -7.76
CA LYS A 235 -17.54 -21.01 -8.53
C LYS A 235 -18.52 -21.41 -9.61
N SER A 236 -18.08 -21.33 -10.86
CA SER A 236 -18.79 -21.83 -12.04
C SER A 236 -18.07 -23.07 -12.59
N VAL A 237 -18.82 -24.10 -12.98
CA VAL A 237 -18.27 -25.30 -13.61
C VAL A 237 -18.69 -25.32 -15.07
N ILE A 238 -17.72 -25.26 -15.97
CA ILE A 238 -17.94 -25.36 -17.42
C ILE A 238 -17.78 -26.83 -17.82
N ASN A 239 -18.85 -27.42 -18.37
CA ASN A 239 -18.82 -28.77 -18.92
C ASN A 239 -18.40 -28.74 -20.39
N ILE A 240 -17.40 -29.55 -20.75
CA ILE A 240 -16.95 -29.72 -22.13
C ILE A 240 -17.55 -31.01 -22.67
N LEU A 241 -18.27 -30.88 -23.78
CA LEU A 241 -18.92 -31.99 -24.46
C LEU A 241 -18.09 -32.38 -25.68
N LYS A 242 -17.72 -33.65 -25.76
CA LYS A 242 -17.15 -34.26 -26.96
C LYS A 242 -18.12 -35.32 -27.47
N ASP A 243 -18.55 -35.19 -28.72
CA ASP A 243 -19.51 -36.10 -29.37
C ASP A 243 -20.82 -36.31 -28.57
N GLY A 244 -21.27 -35.28 -27.83
CA GLY A 244 -22.50 -35.33 -27.02
C GLY A 244 -22.35 -35.99 -25.66
N VAL A 245 -21.16 -36.47 -25.29
CA VAL A 245 -20.85 -37.02 -23.96
C VAL A 245 -20.01 -36.01 -23.16
N LYS A 246 -20.27 -35.91 -21.86
CA LYS A 246 -19.46 -35.09 -20.94
C LYS A 246 -18.06 -35.70 -20.83
N ASP A 247 -17.07 -34.98 -21.35
CA ASP A 247 -15.69 -35.45 -21.45
C ASP A 247 -14.81 -34.86 -20.33
N LYS A 248 -14.85 -33.54 -20.14
CA LYS A 248 -14.04 -32.81 -19.14
C LYS A 248 -14.81 -31.64 -18.51
N THR A 249 -14.29 -31.12 -17.40
CA THR A 249 -14.81 -29.91 -16.74
C THR A 249 -13.70 -28.91 -16.46
N VAL A 250 -14.05 -27.62 -16.54
CA VAL A 250 -13.18 -26.52 -16.13
C VAL A 250 -13.85 -25.75 -15.01
N ASP A 251 -13.18 -25.68 -13.87
CA ASP A 251 -13.61 -24.89 -12.72
C ASP A 251 -13.15 -23.44 -12.91
N VAL A 252 -14.10 -22.51 -12.80
CA VAL A 252 -13.86 -21.06 -12.88
C VAL A 252 -14.29 -20.44 -11.58
N SER A 253 -13.32 -19.93 -10.82
CA SER A 253 -13.56 -19.18 -9.60
C SER A 253 -13.27 -17.69 -9.82
N ASN A 254 -14.23 -16.84 -9.51
CA ASN A 254 -14.15 -15.38 -9.67
C ASN A 254 -14.63 -14.66 -8.41
N LEU A 255 -14.18 -13.42 -8.22
CA LEU A 255 -14.75 -12.53 -7.19
C LEU A 255 -16.07 -11.95 -7.69
N GLU A 256 -17.07 -11.86 -6.83
CA GLU A 256 -18.33 -11.15 -7.08
C GLU A 256 -18.51 -10.09 -6.00
N ALA A 257 -18.80 -8.86 -6.40
CA ALA A 257 -19.11 -7.77 -5.48
C ALA A 257 -20.62 -7.74 -5.20
N ILE A 258 -21.00 -7.92 -3.94
CA ILE A 258 -22.39 -7.73 -3.47
C ILE A 258 -22.40 -6.53 -2.53
N TYR A 259 -22.41 -5.33 -3.13
CA TYR A 259 -22.59 -4.06 -2.41
C TYR A 259 -23.95 -3.47 -2.72
N ASN A 260 -24.63 -2.95 -1.69
CA ASN A 260 -25.89 -2.21 -1.83
C ASN A 260 -26.87 -2.92 -2.77
N GLN A 261 -27.42 -4.08 -2.35
CA GLN A 261 -28.31 -4.93 -3.14
C GLN A 261 -29.31 -4.12 -3.99
N TYR A 262 -29.52 -4.57 -5.24
CA TYR A 262 -30.39 -3.96 -6.24
C TYR A 262 -31.70 -3.40 -5.63
N GLY A 263 -31.84 -2.07 -5.65
CA GLY A 263 -33.04 -1.37 -5.16
C GLY A 263 -32.79 -0.31 -4.08
N GLN A 264 -31.61 -0.27 -3.44
CA GLN A 264 -31.24 0.83 -2.55
C GLN A 264 -30.40 1.90 -3.27
N LEU A 265 -31.07 2.95 -3.74
CA LEU A 265 -30.58 4.12 -4.48
C LEU A 265 -29.59 5.02 -3.69
N LYS A 266 -28.53 4.48 -3.08
CA LYS A 266 -27.60 5.32 -2.29
C LYS A 266 -26.35 5.76 -3.05
N ASN A 267 -25.93 5.07 -4.12
CA ASN A 267 -24.73 5.49 -4.85
C ASN A 267 -24.70 4.98 -6.31
N ASP A 268 -24.90 5.89 -7.27
CA ASP A 268 -24.88 5.59 -8.71
C ASP A 268 -23.55 4.98 -9.17
N LYS A 269 -22.43 5.39 -8.53
CA LYS A 269 -21.10 4.92 -8.92
C LYS A 269 -20.84 3.47 -8.48
N VAL A 270 -21.30 3.08 -7.30
CA VAL A 270 -21.25 1.68 -6.84
C VAL A 270 -22.02 0.79 -7.80
N THR A 271 -23.23 1.19 -8.19
CA THR A 271 -24.08 0.44 -9.11
C THR A 271 -23.44 0.32 -10.50
N GLU A 272 -22.88 1.41 -11.02
CA GLU A 272 -22.16 1.44 -12.31
C GLU A 272 -20.97 0.45 -12.30
N LEU A 273 -20.14 0.49 -11.25
CA LEU A 273 -18.96 -0.37 -11.13
C LEU A 273 -19.34 -1.85 -10.95
N ASN A 274 -20.32 -2.17 -10.11
CA ASN A 274 -20.82 -3.54 -9.96
C ASN A 274 -21.33 -4.09 -11.30
N LYS A 275 -22.09 -3.29 -12.06
CA LYS A 275 -22.58 -3.69 -13.38
C LYS A 275 -21.42 -3.88 -14.37
N ALA A 276 -20.43 -2.98 -14.36
CA ALA A 276 -19.26 -3.09 -15.22
C ALA A 276 -18.43 -4.35 -14.93
N ILE A 277 -18.25 -4.69 -13.65
CA ILE A 277 -17.59 -5.91 -13.18
C ILE A 277 -18.38 -7.14 -13.68
N ALA A 278 -19.68 -7.21 -13.40
CA ALA A 278 -20.53 -8.34 -13.79
C ALA A 278 -20.52 -8.59 -15.32
N LEU A 279 -20.61 -7.53 -16.12
CA LEU A 279 -20.55 -7.64 -17.59
C LEU A 279 -19.21 -8.19 -18.07
N LYS A 280 -18.09 -7.71 -17.50
CA LYS A 280 -16.76 -8.23 -17.84
C LYS A 280 -16.60 -9.69 -17.43
N GLN A 281 -17.13 -10.08 -16.27
CA GLN A 281 -17.09 -11.48 -15.81
C GLN A 281 -17.90 -12.42 -16.70
N GLN A 282 -19.07 -11.98 -17.15
CA GLN A 282 -19.87 -12.75 -18.09
C GLN A 282 -19.12 -12.97 -19.42
N LYS A 283 -18.46 -11.92 -19.93
CA LYS A 283 -17.59 -12.05 -21.12
C LYS A 283 -16.39 -12.97 -20.85
N LEU A 284 -15.81 -12.94 -19.66
CA LEU A 284 -14.70 -13.81 -19.30
C LEU A 284 -15.13 -15.27 -19.34
N ILE A 285 -16.29 -15.60 -18.76
CA ILE A 285 -16.85 -16.97 -18.80
C ILE A 285 -17.04 -17.45 -20.24
N GLN A 286 -17.51 -16.58 -21.15
CA GLN A 286 -17.63 -16.93 -22.57
C GLN A 286 -16.28 -17.22 -23.23
N LEU A 287 -15.25 -16.42 -22.94
CA LEU A 287 -13.90 -16.67 -23.46
C LEU A 287 -13.30 -17.97 -22.90
N VAL A 288 -13.53 -18.26 -21.61
CA VAL A 288 -13.12 -19.51 -20.97
C VAL A 288 -13.81 -20.71 -21.65
N GLN A 289 -15.12 -20.62 -21.92
CA GLN A 289 -15.86 -21.65 -22.65
C GLN A 289 -15.26 -21.88 -24.03
N ASN A 290 -15.00 -20.81 -24.78
CA ASN A 290 -14.42 -20.87 -26.13
C ASN A 290 -13.03 -21.53 -26.11
N LEU A 291 -12.15 -21.11 -25.19
CA LEU A 291 -10.82 -21.70 -25.09
C LEU A 291 -10.88 -23.17 -24.65
N SER A 292 -11.79 -23.51 -23.74
CA SER A 292 -11.92 -24.90 -23.26
C SER A 292 -12.46 -25.86 -24.30
N ASN A 293 -13.28 -25.38 -25.24
CA ASN A 293 -13.73 -26.16 -26.38
C ASN A 293 -12.58 -26.46 -27.36
N ILE A 294 -11.54 -25.62 -27.37
CA ILE A 294 -10.33 -25.83 -28.19
C ILE A 294 -9.33 -26.71 -27.43
N GLU A 295 -8.93 -26.32 -26.22
CA GLU A 295 -7.93 -27.01 -25.42
C GLU A 295 -8.11 -26.75 -23.91
N VAL A 296 -8.56 -27.78 -23.19
CA VAL A 296 -8.88 -27.71 -21.74
C VAL A 296 -7.65 -27.37 -20.89
N GLN A 297 -6.49 -27.94 -21.21
CA GLN A 297 -5.27 -27.69 -20.42
C GLN A 297 -4.79 -26.25 -20.59
N ALA A 298 -4.87 -25.70 -21.81
CA ALA A 298 -4.57 -24.30 -22.09
C ALA A 298 -5.49 -23.37 -21.28
N THR A 299 -6.78 -23.70 -21.16
CA THR A 299 -7.69 -22.92 -20.31
C THR A 299 -7.29 -22.96 -18.84
N GLN A 300 -7.06 -24.14 -18.28
CA GLN A 300 -6.73 -24.28 -16.86
C GLN A 300 -5.46 -23.50 -16.50
N MET A 301 -4.42 -23.61 -17.33
CA MET A 301 -3.20 -22.83 -17.15
C MET A 301 -3.43 -21.32 -17.26
N THR A 302 -4.23 -20.89 -18.23
CA THR A 302 -4.56 -19.47 -18.43
C THR A 302 -5.29 -18.89 -17.22
N LEU A 303 -6.26 -19.61 -16.68
CA LEU A 303 -7.01 -19.18 -15.49
C LEU A 303 -6.09 -19.03 -14.29
N ILE A 304 -5.23 -20.01 -14.04
CA ILE A 304 -4.31 -19.99 -12.90
C ILE A 304 -3.29 -18.88 -13.05
N GLU A 305 -2.68 -18.74 -14.22
CA GLU A 305 -1.76 -17.63 -14.51
C GLU A 305 -2.41 -16.27 -14.25
N GLN A 306 -3.67 -16.08 -14.67
CA GLN A 306 -4.39 -14.82 -14.46
C GLN A 306 -4.74 -14.58 -12.99
N GLN A 307 -5.13 -15.62 -12.25
CA GLN A 307 -5.37 -15.53 -10.80
C GLN A 307 -4.08 -15.12 -10.06
N LEU A 308 -2.95 -15.76 -10.38
CA LEU A 308 -1.64 -15.43 -9.83
C LEU A 308 -1.24 -13.98 -10.17
N ASN A 309 -1.41 -13.56 -11.42
CA ASN A 309 -1.10 -12.19 -11.85
C ASN A 309 -1.93 -11.15 -11.07
N ASN A 310 -3.23 -11.40 -10.87
CA ASN A 310 -4.09 -10.50 -10.11
C ASN A 310 -3.65 -10.40 -8.64
N PHE A 311 -3.35 -11.53 -8.00
CA PHE A 311 -2.85 -11.56 -6.63
C PHE A 311 -1.51 -10.82 -6.50
N THR A 312 -0.53 -11.18 -7.32
CA THR A 312 0.81 -10.58 -7.36
C THR A 312 0.75 -9.08 -7.63
N ARG A 313 -0.12 -8.62 -8.54
CA ARG A 313 -0.33 -7.19 -8.80
C ARG A 313 -0.88 -6.45 -7.58
N THR A 314 -1.82 -7.06 -6.85
CA THR A 314 -2.38 -6.47 -5.64
C THR A 314 -1.35 -6.39 -4.52
N VAL A 315 -0.57 -7.47 -4.31
CA VAL A 315 0.54 -7.50 -3.34
C VAL A 315 1.57 -6.41 -3.64
N LYS A 316 2.01 -6.26 -4.90
CA LYS A 316 2.94 -5.18 -5.29
C LYS A 316 2.43 -3.79 -4.90
N LYS A 317 1.14 -3.51 -5.18
CA LYS A 317 0.52 -2.23 -4.84
C LYS A 317 0.41 -2.00 -3.33
N GLN A 318 0.15 -3.06 -2.57
CA GLN A 318 0.07 -3.01 -1.12
C GLN A 318 1.44 -2.76 -0.49
N THR A 319 2.48 -3.47 -0.91
CA THR A 319 3.85 -3.21 -0.46
C THR A 319 4.28 -1.77 -0.79
N GLN A 320 3.99 -1.29 -2.00
CA GLN A 320 4.30 0.09 -2.38
C GLN A 320 3.56 1.13 -1.52
N SER A 321 2.28 0.88 -1.22
CA SER A 321 1.50 1.77 -0.34
C SER A 321 2.05 1.77 1.09
N PHE A 322 2.54 0.62 1.55
CA PHE A 322 3.20 0.51 2.86
C PHE A 322 4.54 1.25 2.89
N ASP A 323 5.36 1.13 1.86
CA ASP A 323 6.64 1.86 1.75
C ASP A 323 6.45 3.38 1.72
N ASN A 324 5.39 3.84 1.04
CA ASN A 324 5.00 5.25 1.06
C ASN A 324 4.61 5.71 2.48
N LEU A 325 3.86 4.88 3.22
CA LEU A 325 3.54 5.15 4.62
C LEU A 325 4.80 5.21 5.50
N VAL A 326 5.75 4.28 5.34
CA VAL A 326 7.02 4.29 6.06
C VAL A 326 7.79 5.58 5.80
N SER A 327 7.84 6.05 4.55
CA SER A 327 8.50 7.30 4.18
C SER A 327 7.83 8.54 4.79
N SER A 328 6.49 8.59 4.78
CA SER A 328 5.74 9.67 5.43
C SER A 328 5.94 9.67 6.94
N TRP A 329 5.96 8.49 7.57
CA TRP A 329 6.22 8.34 8.99
C TRP A 329 7.64 8.74 9.38
N ASP A 330 8.63 8.44 8.53
CA ASP A 330 10.01 8.89 8.71
C ASP A 330 10.12 10.41 8.74
N THR A 331 9.45 11.08 7.79
CA THR A 331 9.38 12.55 7.75
C THR A 331 8.75 13.10 9.03
N PHE A 332 7.62 12.52 9.46
CA PHE A 332 6.94 12.91 10.69
C PHE A 332 7.83 12.73 11.94
N ASN A 333 8.51 11.60 12.07
CA ASN A 333 9.42 11.36 13.20
C ASN A 333 10.59 12.36 13.22
N ASN A 334 11.20 12.64 12.06
CA ASN A 334 12.32 13.59 12.00
C ASN A 334 11.91 14.99 12.49
N ILE A 335 10.71 15.45 12.13
CA ILE A 335 10.17 16.74 12.60
C ILE A 335 9.96 16.72 14.12
N MET A 336 9.49 15.60 14.67
CA MET A 336 9.37 15.46 16.12
C MET A 336 10.76 15.44 16.80
N ILE A 337 11.76 14.76 16.23
CA ILE A 337 13.13 14.74 16.75
C ILE A 337 13.75 16.15 16.75
N GLU A 338 13.61 16.90 15.66
CA GLU A 338 14.12 18.28 15.55
C GLU A 338 13.47 19.21 16.57
N THR A 339 12.16 19.07 16.75
CA THR A 339 11.40 19.82 17.77
C THR A 339 11.88 19.45 19.17
N GLY A 340 12.00 18.14 19.47
CA GLY A 340 12.54 17.62 20.73
C GLY A 340 13.96 18.13 21.02
N THR A 341 14.84 18.12 20.02
CA THR A 341 16.22 18.60 20.17
C THR A 341 16.25 20.06 20.54
N SER A 342 15.43 20.89 19.89
CA SER A 342 15.32 22.32 20.18
C SER A 342 14.85 22.57 21.62
N LEU A 343 13.86 21.80 22.09
CA LEU A 343 13.28 21.90 23.43
C LEU A 343 14.25 21.55 24.57
N ASN A 344 15.24 20.69 24.29
CA ASN A 344 16.25 20.27 25.26
C ASN A 344 17.43 21.24 25.39
N THR A 345 17.42 22.37 24.66
CA THR A 345 18.44 23.43 24.81
C THR A 345 18.08 24.43 25.91
N ASP A 346 19.07 25.14 26.44
CA ASP A 346 18.88 26.25 27.39
C ASP A 346 18.40 27.55 26.71
N VAL A 347 18.22 27.52 25.39
CA VAL A 347 17.80 28.65 24.57
C VAL A 347 16.28 28.83 24.69
N LYS A 348 15.80 30.08 24.76
CA LYS A 348 14.35 30.36 24.70
C LYS A 348 13.79 29.93 23.36
N ILE A 349 12.55 29.45 23.32
CA ILE A 349 11.87 29.09 22.08
C ILE A 349 10.69 30.03 21.90
N ASP A 350 10.51 30.58 20.70
CA ASP A 350 9.32 31.39 20.43
C ASP A 350 8.04 30.54 20.57
N SER A 351 7.22 30.88 21.56
CA SER A 351 6.00 30.14 21.90
C SER A 351 5.00 30.06 20.74
N ASN A 352 4.93 31.11 19.91
CA ASN A 352 4.05 31.13 18.74
C ASN A 352 4.52 30.12 17.69
N SER A 353 5.83 30.08 17.41
CA SER A 353 6.42 29.11 16.50
C SER A 353 6.22 27.66 16.96
N LEU A 354 6.34 27.40 18.27
CA LEU A 354 6.11 26.07 18.85
C LEU A 354 4.63 25.66 18.78
N GLN A 355 3.70 26.58 19.07
CA GLN A 355 2.28 26.32 18.92
C GLN A 355 1.88 26.07 17.45
N ALA A 356 2.47 26.80 16.51
CA ALA A 356 2.29 26.55 15.08
C ALA A 356 2.79 25.14 14.70
N ARG A 357 3.96 24.73 15.19
CA ARG A 357 4.48 23.36 15.00
C ARG A 357 3.55 22.31 15.59
N LEU A 358 3.04 22.50 16.80
CA LEU A 358 2.07 21.57 17.41
C LEU A 358 0.79 21.44 16.57
N LYS A 359 0.32 22.54 15.98
CA LYS A 359 -0.83 22.54 15.08
C LYS A 359 -0.59 21.72 13.82
N GLU A 360 0.60 21.82 13.21
CA GLU A 360 0.99 20.98 12.06
C GLU A 360 1.00 19.48 12.44
N LEU A 361 1.61 19.13 13.58
CA LEU A 361 1.63 17.75 14.08
C LEU A 361 0.21 17.22 14.37
N LYS A 362 -0.68 18.08 14.86
CA LYS A 362 -2.08 17.75 15.09
C LYS A 362 -2.83 17.47 13.79
N GLN A 363 -2.63 18.29 12.76
CA GLN A 363 -3.24 18.08 11.45
C GLN A 363 -2.81 16.73 10.85
N PHE A 364 -1.52 16.41 10.92
CA PHE A 364 -1.02 15.09 10.48
C PHE A 364 -1.65 13.95 11.27
N THR A 365 -1.74 14.09 12.59
CA THR A 365 -2.34 13.08 13.46
C THR A 365 -3.84 12.89 13.22
N ASP A 366 -4.57 13.95 12.92
CA ASP A 366 -6.00 13.88 12.57
C ASP A 366 -6.22 13.13 11.26
N GLU A 367 -5.36 13.37 10.27
CA GLU A 367 -5.42 12.64 9.01
C GLU A 367 -5.06 11.15 9.20
N LEU A 368 -4.04 10.84 10.02
CA LEU A 368 -3.74 9.46 10.42
C LEU A 368 -4.96 8.78 11.06
N LYS A 369 -5.63 9.46 11.99
CA LYS A 369 -6.82 8.91 12.67
C LYS A 369 -7.94 8.62 11.68
N LYS A 370 -8.19 9.54 10.75
CA LYS A 370 -9.19 9.36 9.69
C LYS A 370 -8.87 8.13 8.84
N GLN A 371 -7.68 8.06 8.25
CA GLN A 371 -7.36 6.97 7.34
C GLN A 371 -7.22 5.62 8.03
N THR A 372 -6.69 5.57 9.25
CA THR A 372 -6.64 4.31 9.99
C THR A 372 -8.02 3.79 10.37
N THR A 373 -9.01 4.69 10.51
CA THR A 373 -10.42 4.31 10.64
C THR A 373 -10.95 3.76 9.32
N GLU A 374 -10.68 4.42 8.19
CA GLU A 374 -11.06 3.92 6.85
C GLU A 374 -10.43 2.56 6.52
N TYR A 375 -9.18 2.32 6.94
CA TYR A 375 -8.53 1.02 6.88
C TYR A 375 -9.34 -0.01 7.66
N GLN A 376 -9.63 0.27 8.94
CA GLN A 376 -10.36 -0.63 9.81
C GLN A 376 -11.74 -0.96 9.24
N GLU A 377 -12.45 0.04 8.73
CA GLU A 377 -13.73 -0.15 8.06
C GLU A 377 -13.61 -1.01 6.81
N SER A 378 -12.56 -0.81 6.00
CA SER A 378 -12.34 -1.63 4.80
C SER A 378 -12.14 -3.10 5.14
N VAL A 379 -11.39 -3.41 6.19
CA VAL A 379 -11.10 -4.81 6.56
C VAL A 379 -12.19 -5.47 7.41
N THR A 380 -13.12 -4.70 7.99
CA THR A 380 -14.18 -5.25 8.85
C THR A 380 -15.57 -5.23 8.22
N LYS A 381 -15.92 -4.17 7.46
CA LYS A 381 -17.22 -4.07 6.79
C LYS A 381 -17.28 -4.93 5.53
N ILE A 382 -16.18 -5.00 4.78
CA ILE A 382 -16.11 -5.82 3.58
C ILE A 382 -15.71 -7.23 3.97
N LYS A 383 -16.70 -8.12 3.97
CA LYS A 383 -16.45 -9.54 4.23
C LYS A 383 -16.00 -10.22 2.95
N VAL A 384 -14.95 -11.03 3.04
CA VAL A 384 -14.59 -11.97 1.98
C VAL A 384 -15.17 -13.32 2.33
N THR A 385 -16.05 -13.85 1.49
CA THR A 385 -16.68 -15.17 1.68
C THR A 385 -16.46 -16.04 0.45
N GLY A 386 -16.43 -17.36 0.62
CA GLY A 386 -16.24 -18.30 -0.49
C GLY A 386 -16.74 -19.69 -0.18
#